data_AF-A0A9E2ZEA6-F1
#
_entry.id   AF-A0A9E2ZEA6-F1
#
_cell.length_a   1.000
_cell.length_b   1.000
_cell.length_c   1.000
_cell.angle_alpha   90.00
_cell.angle_beta   90.00
_cell.angle_gamma   90.00
#
_symmetry.space_group_name_H-M   'P 1'
#
loop_
_entity.id
_entity.type
_entity.pdbx_description
1 polymer ?
#
loop_
_entity_poly.entity_id
_entity_poly.type
_entity_poly.pdbx_seq_one_letter_code
_entity_poly.pdbx_strand_id
1 'polypeptide(L)'
;GMLAGMLAVGAEQGWVFIRHEYGPEEAAIRAELDAARAEGVLGEDALGSGQRLDIEVFTSPGGYILGEESALLECMEGHRGEPRNKPPFPGTSGLWGKPTLMNSVETLAAVPIILQRGGEWWQDQGVGEGVGLKFFAISGDIVRPDVYCVPMGTTARELIELAGGLPEGLELQAFQPGGASSNFLGPEHLDVPLDFKALADVDSMLGSGAVVVIGDQTDLLAAATNVLRFFRNESCGKCVPCRVGSNKAHRILTAVLERGGGVDEVDDRIDKLEETLRLTSICGLGQVALGPVLSVLRLQRTHAPG
;
A
#
# COMPACT_ATOMS: atom_id res chain seq x y z
N GLY A 1 -0.56 -4.29 20.65
CA GLY A 1 -1.46 -4.39 19.49
C GLY A 1 -1.92 -5.80 19.26
N MET A 2 -1.02 -6.65 18.78
CA MET A 2 -1.29 -8.06 18.49
C MET A 2 -1.94 -8.82 19.67
N LEU A 3 -1.40 -8.69 20.89
CA LEU A 3 -1.98 -9.33 22.08
C LEU A 3 -3.47 -8.98 22.29
N ALA A 4 -3.84 -7.70 22.15
CA ALA A 4 -5.23 -7.27 22.28
C ALA A 4 -6.12 -7.85 21.16
N GLY A 5 -5.59 -7.90 19.93
CA GLY A 5 -6.29 -8.56 18.81
C GLY A 5 -6.48 -10.06 19.03
N MET A 6 -5.44 -10.75 19.52
CA MET A 6 -5.48 -12.17 19.86
C MET A 6 -6.54 -12.46 20.92
N LEU A 7 -6.54 -11.69 22.02
CA LEU A 7 -7.56 -11.80 23.07
C LEU A 7 -8.97 -11.55 22.54
N ALA A 8 -9.14 -10.56 21.66
CA ALA A 8 -10.45 -10.20 21.10
C ALA A 8 -11.07 -11.32 20.23
N VAL A 9 -10.24 -12.12 19.56
CA VAL A 9 -10.70 -13.21 18.68
C VAL A 9 -10.47 -14.61 19.26
N GLY A 10 -9.92 -14.71 20.47
CA GLY A 10 -9.58 -15.99 21.11
C GLY A 10 -8.45 -16.75 20.41
N ALA A 11 -7.48 -16.04 19.82
CA ALA A 11 -6.30 -16.66 19.22
C ALA A 11 -5.19 -16.89 20.25
N GLU A 12 -4.58 -18.07 20.22
CA GLU A 12 -3.42 -18.41 21.06
C GLU A 12 -2.08 -18.21 20.33
N GLN A 13 -2.12 -18.10 19.00
CA GLN A 13 -0.94 -17.96 18.14
C GLN A 13 -1.07 -16.73 17.24
N GLY A 14 -0.04 -15.89 17.24
CA GLY A 14 0.13 -14.76 16.33
C GLY A 14 1.35 -14.94 15.43
N TRP A 15 1.34 -14.20 14.32
CA TRP A 15 2.43 -14.18 13.34
C TRP A 15 2.74 -12.76 12.89
N VAL A 16 4.01 -12.39 12.89
CA VAL A 16 4.53 -11.22 12.21
C VAL A 16 5.12 -11.69 10.90
N PHE A 17 4.46 -11.37 9.80
CA PHE A 17 5.02 -11.57 8.46
C PHE A 17 5.87 -10.36 8.09
N ILE A 18 7.18 -10.55 8.02
CA ILE A 18 8.13 -9.46 7.75
C ILE A 18 8.82 -9.67 6.40
N ARG A 19 9.00 -8.57 5.67
CA ARG A 19 9.71 -8.54 4.40
C ARG A 19 11.20 -8.90 4.61
N HIS A 20 11.80 -9.78 3.80
CA HIS A 20 13.21 -10.18 4.01
C HIS A 20 14.22 -9.04 3.97
N GLU A 21 13.91 -7.96 3.25
CA GLU A 21 14.79 -6.80 3.19
C GLU A 21 14.84 -6.00 4.52
N TYR A 22 13.96 -6.29 5.49
CA TYR A 22 13.83 -5.57 6.76
C TYR A 22 14.60 -6.25 7.90
N GLY A 23 15.89 -6.49 7.67
CA GLY A 23 16.77 -7.20 8.63
C GLY A 23 16.87 -6.52 10.01
N PRO A 24 17.13 -5.20 10.09
CA PRO A 24 17.16 -4.49 11.38
C PRO A 24 15.83 -4.51 12.12
N GLU A 25 14.71 -4.34 11.43
CA GLU A 25 13.37 -4.36 12.01
C GLU A 25 13.00 -5.76 12.49
N GLU A 26 13.36 -6.80 11.73
CA GLU A 26 13.20 -8.20 12.16
C GLU A 26 13.98 -8.47 13.45
N ALA A 27 15.24 -8.04 13.52
CA ALA A 27 16.07 -8.23 14.71
C ALA A 27 15.45 -7.53 15.94
N ALA A 28 14.95 -6.31 15.78
CA ALA A 28 14.27 -5.57 16.83
C ALA A 28 12.99 -6.30 17.30
N ILE A 29 12.14 -6.74 16.38
CA ILE A 29 10.90 -7.46 16.70
C ILE A 29 11.21 -8.76 17.44
N ARG A 30 12.19 -9.54 16.98
CA ARG A 30 12.59 -10.78 17.65
C ARG A 30 13.09 -10.53 19.07
N ALA A 31 13.94 -9.51 19.26
CA ALA A 31 14.44 -9.15 20.59
C ALA A 31 13.30 -8.77 21.56
N GLU A 32 12.31 -8.00 21.12
CA GLU A 32 11.15 -7.63 21.93
C GLU A 32 10.23 -8.84 22.23
N LEU A 33 10.06 -9.76 21.27
CA LEU A 33 9.31 -11.00 21.52
C LEU A 33 10.02 -11.90 22.54
N ASP A 34 11.35 -11.99 22.49
CA ASP A 34 12.13 -12.75 23.46
C ASP A 34 12.10 -12.12 24.85
N ALA A 35 12.16 -10.78 24.94
CA ALA A 35 11.97 -10.06 26.19
C ALA A 35 10.57 -10.30 26.77
N ALA A 36 9.51 -10.18 25.96
CA ALA A 36 8.15 -10.45 26.37
C ALA A 36 7.93 -11.89 26.86
N ARG A 37 8.60 -12.89 26.26
CA ARG A 37 8.62 -14.27 26.77
C ARG A 37 9.35 -14.38 28.11
N ALA A 38 10.51 -13.74 28.25
CA ALA A 38 11.29 -13.75 29.50
C ALA A 38 10.54 -13.11 30.67
N GLU A 39 9.70 -12.11 30.41
CA GLU A 39 8.82 -11.47 31.39
C GLU A 39 7.51 -12.24 31.63
N GLY A 40 7.27 -13.32 30.91
CA GLY A 40 6.04 -14.12 31.00
C GLY A 40 4.81 -13.44 30.38
N VAL A 41 4.99 -12.40 29.58
CA VAL A 41 3.91 -11.76 28.81
C VAL A 41 3.45 -12.66 27.65
N LEU A 42 4.40 -13.38 27.05
CA LEU A 42 4.16 -14.43 26.05
C LEU A 42 4.54 -15.79 26.61
N GLY A 43 3.86 -16.84 26.17
CA GLY A 43 4.13 -18.23 26.55
C GLY A 43 2.85 -19.03 26.81
N GLU A 44 3.02 -20.19 27.47
CA GLU A 44 1.94 -21.14 27.77
C GLU A 44 0.94 -20.62 28.82
N ASP A 45 1.38 -19.73 29.71
CA ASP A 45 0.56 -19.10 30.75
C ASP A 45 0.86 -17.60 30.82
N ALA A 46 0.40 -16.87 29.80
CA ALA A 46 0.66 -15.45 29.64
C ALA A 46 0.16 -14.65 30.85
N LEU A 47 1.07 -14.00 31.57
CA LEU A 47 0.82 -13.23 32.80
C LEU A 47 0.10 -14.01 33.92
N GLY A 48 0.16 -15.35 33.92
CA GLY A 48 -0.55 -16.18 34.91
C GLY A 48 -2.07 -16.20 34.69
N SER A 49 -2.53 -15.91 33.48
CA SER A 49 -3.97 -15.85 33.13
C SER A 49 -4.61 -17.22 32.86
N GLY A 50 -3.83 -18.28 32.76
CA GLY A 50 -4.24 -19.60 32.28
C GLY A 50 -4.42 -19.67 30.76
N GLN A 51 -4.02 -18.64 30.01
CA GLN A 51 -4.13 -18.59 28.55
C GLN A 51 -2.75 -18.63 27.89
N ARG A 52 -2.65 -19.41 26.81
CA ARG A 52 -1.47 -19.41 25.93
C ARG A 52 -1.56 -18.24 24.96
N LEU A 53 -0.52 -17.41 24.92
CA LEU A 53 -0.36 -16.35 23.91
C LEU A 53 1.09 -16.38 23.42
N ASP A 54 1.30 -16.73 22.16
CA ASP A 54 2.63 -16.70 21.55
C ASP A 54 2.62 -16.05 20.17
N ILE A 55 3.74 -15.42 19.79
CA ILE A 55 3.88 -14.71 18.52
C ILE A 55 5.20 -15.10 17.85
N GLU A 56 5.12 -15.57 16.62
CA GLU A 56 6.29 -15.92 15.82
C GLU A 56 6.54 -14.93 14.69
N VAL A 57 7.78 -14.92 14.18
CA VAL A 57 8.16 -14.08 13.04
C VAL A 57 8.43 -14.97 11.83
N PHE A 58 7.68 -14.74 10.76
CA PHE A 58 7.88 -15.36 9.46
C PHE A 58 8.54 -14.36 8.50
N THR A 59 9.76 -14.67 8.07
CA THR A 59 10.49 -13.86 7.10
C THR A 59 10.08 -14.25 5.68
N SER A 60 9.46 -13.31 4.98
CA SER A 60 9.02 -13.44 3.59
C SER A 60 10.17 -13.79 2.65
N PRO A 61 10.04 -14.72 1.69
CA PRO A 61 11.07 -15.01 0.69
C PRO A 61 11.22 -13.91 -0.38
N GLY A 62 10.46 -12.82 -0.30
CA GLY A 62 10.49 -11.71 -1.25
C GLY A 62 9.39 -11.74 -2.29
N GLY A 63 9.05 -10.55 -2.78
CA GLY A 63 7.97 -10.31 -3.73
C GLY A 63 6.88 -9.42 -3.14
N TYR A 64 6.54 -8.33 -3.85
CA TYR A 64 5.52 -7.38 -3.45
C TYR A 64 4.13 -8.02 -3.35
N ILE A 65 3.85 -9.03 -4.19
CA ILE A 65 2.57 -9.77 -4.15
C ILE A 65 2.32 -10.44 -2.80
N LEU A 66 3.37 -10.74 -2.02
CA LEU A 66 3.23 -11.34 -0.69
C LEU A 66 2.69 -10.38 0.38
N GLY A 67 2.51 -9.10 0.05
CA GLY A 67 1.73 -8.18 0.86
C GLY A 67 0.21 -8.34 0.68
N GLU A 68 -0.25 -9.05 -0.35
CA GLU A 68 -1.67 -9.36 -0.51
C GLU A 68 -2.08 -10.44 0.49
N GLU A 69 -3.22 -10.22 1.17
CA GLU A 69 -3.63 -11.04 2.32
C GLU A 69 -3.61 -12.54 2.07
N SER A 70 -4.08 -13.00 0.92
CA SER A 70 -4.19 -14.44 0.64
C SER A 70 -2.92 -15.03 0.04
N ALA A 71 -2.14 -14.24 -0.69
CA ALA A 71 -0.80 -14.65 -1.14
C ALA A 71 0.18 -14.80 0.03
N LEU A 72 0.06 -13.94 1.04
CA LEU A 72 0.78 -14.04 2.30
C LEU A 72 0.53 -15.39 2.97
N LEU A 73 -0.75 -15.78 3.09
CA LEU A 73 -1.15 -17.06 3.66
C LEU A 73 -0.59 -18.24 2.88
N GLU A 74 -0.73 -18.25 1.55
CA GLU A 74 -0.16 -19.30 0.70
C GLU A 74 1.35 -19.45 0.91
N CYS A 75 2.07 -18.33 1.00
CA CYS A 75 3.51 -18.35 1.26
C CYS A 75 3.84 -18.94 2.63
N MET A 76 3.11 -18.56 3.68
CA MET A 76 3.30 -19.11 5.03
C MET A 76 2.98 -20.61 5.10
N GLU A 77 2.07 -21.09 4.25
CA GLU A 77 1.71 -22.50 4.12
C GLU A 77 2.69 -23.31 3.26
N GLY A 78 3.75 -22.69 2.77
CA GLY A 78 4.79 -23.33 1.94
C GLY A 78 4.41 -23.47 0.47
N HIS A 79 3.37 -22.76 0.03
CA HIS A 79 2.96 -22.69 -1.37
C HIS A 79 3.60 -21.49 -2.07
N ARG A 80 3.43 -21.42 -3.40
CA ARG A 80 3.78 -20.21 -4.14
C ARG A 80 2.81 -19.10 -3.73
N GLY A 81 3.31 -17.86 -3.60
CA GLY A 81 2.52 -16.66 -3.23
C GLY A 81 1.50 -16.22 -4.28
N GLU A 82 0.55 -17.09 -4.58
CA GLU A 82 -0.47 -16.92 -5.61
C GLU A 82 -1.83 -16.69 -4.93
N PRO A 83 -2.38 -15.47 -4.93
CA PRO A 83 -3.61 -15.12 -4.21
C PRO A 83 -4.75 -16.12 -4.38
N ARG A 84 -5.46 -16.44 -3.30
CA ARG A 84 -6.65 -17.31 -3.32
C ARG A 84 -7.81 -16.58 -4.00
N ASN A 85 -8.67 -17.34 -4.68
CA ASN A 85 -9.95 -16.80 -5.12
C ASN A 85 -10.83 -16.57 -3.88
N LYS A 86 -11.50 -15.42 -3.82
CA LYS A 86 -12.47 -15.10 -2.76
C LYS A 86 -13.88 -15.36 -3.29
N PRO A 87 -14.80 -15.98 -2.52
CA PRO A 87 -14.61 -16.62 -1.20
C PRO A 87 -13.89 -18.00 -1.25
N PRO A 88 -13.35 -18.50 -0.10
CA PRO A 88 -13.49 -17.99 1.27
C PRO A 88 -12.54 -16.83 1.62
N PHE A 89 -12.94 -16.01 2.59
CA PHE A 89 -12.14 -14.89 3.09
C PHE A 89 -11.25 -15.33 4.28
N PRO A 90 -10.07 -14.70 4.50
CA PRO A 90 -9.16 -15.08 5.60
C PRO A 90 -9.79 -15.09 7.00
N GLY A 91 -10.74 -14.18 7.25
CA GLY A 91 -11.46 -14.11 8.52
C GLY A 91 -12.29 -15.35 8.83
N THR A 92 -12.66 -16.16 7.82
CA THR A 92 -13.39 -17.43 8.01
C THR A 92 -12.51 -18.65 7.74
N SER A 93 -11.64 -18.58 6.74
CA SER A 93 -10.68 -19.63 6.39
C SER A 93 -9.41 -19.01 5.84
N GLY A 94 -8.47 -18.72 6.75
CA GLY A 94 -7.18 -18.10 6.49
C GLY A 94 -6.04 -19.10 6.62
N LEU A 95 -5.10 -18.83 7.53
CA LEU A 95 -3.88 -19.61 7.73
C LEU A 95 -4.23 -21.04 8.16
N TRP A 96 -3.77 -22.03 7.39
CA TRP A 96 -4.07 -23.46 7.56
C TRP A 96 -5.57 -23.76 7.69
N GLY A 97 -6.40 -22.97 6.99
CA GLY A 97 -7.85 -23.10 7.01
C GLY A 97 -8.53 -22.67 8.31
N LYS A 98 -7.83 -21.94 9.19
CA LYS A 98 -8.39 -21.40 10.44
C LYS A 98 -8.86 -19.96 10.25
N PRO A 99 -9.90 -19.50 10.97
CA PRO A 99 -10.23 -18.08 11.06
C PRO A 99 -9.00 -17.26 11.45
N THR A 100 -8.60 -16.30 10.62
CA THR A 100 -7.37 -15.53 10.82
C THR A 100 -7.66 -14.04 10.79
N LEU A 101 -7.36 -13.35 11.90
CA LEU A 101 -7.40 -11.90 11.96
C LEU A 101 -6.13 -11.33 11.31
N MET A 102 -6.27 -10.65 10.18
CA MET A 102 -5.16 -10.04 9.45
C MET A 102 -5.29 -8.52 9.47
N ASN A 103 -4.21 -7.82 9.84
CA ASN A 103 -4.15 -6.37 9.86
C ASN A 103 -2.74 -5.91 9.54
N SER A 104 -2.61 -4.68 9.03
CA SER A 104 -1.30 -4.04 8.89
C SER A 104 -0.67 -3.77 10.26
N VAL A 105 0.65 -3.61 10.27
CA VAL A 105 1.40 -3.24 11.49
C VAL A 105 0.88 -1.93 12.08
N GLU A 106 0.62 -0.93 11.24
CA GLU A 106 0.10 0.39 11.66
C GLU A 106 -1.24 0.26 12.39
N THR A 107 -2.18 -0.51 11.85
CA THR A 107 -3.48 -0.74 12.51
C THR A 107 -3.30 -1.36 13.89
N LEU A 108 -2.49 -2.42 14.00
CA LEU A 108 -2.25 -3.09 15.29
C LEU A 108 -1.44 -2.22 16.25
N ALA A 109 -0.56 -1.35 15.75
CA ALA A 109 0.21 -0.39 16.55
C ALA A 109 -0.66 0.74 17.12
N ALA A 110 -1.76 1.10 16.45
CA ALA A 110 -2.72 2.08 16.97
C ALA A 110 -3.57 1.53 18.13
N VAL A 111 -3.86 0.22 18.14
CA VAL A 111 -4.77 -0.40 19.14
C VAL A 111 -4.43 -0.08 20.60
N PRO A 112 -3.17 -0.19 21.09
CA PRO A 112 -2.84 0.16 22.48
C PRO A 112 -3.16 1.61 22.83
N ILE A 113 -2.93 2.54 21.91
CA ILE A 113 -3.20 3.97 22.13
C ILE A 113 -4.71 4.19 22.23
N ILE A 114 -5.49 3.57 21.35
CA ILE A 114 -6.95 3.61 21.37
C ILE A 114 -7.50 3.04 22.68
N LEU A 115 -6.97 1.91 23.15
CA LEU A 115 -7.38 1.30 24.42
C LEU A 115 -7.03 2.19 25.62
N GLN A 116 -5.89 2.89 25.59
CA GLN A 116 -5.45 3.75 26.68
C GLN A 116 -6.22 5.07 26.75
N ARG A 117 -6.53 5.67 25.59
CA ARG A 117 -7.12 7.02 25.50
C ARG A 117 -8.61 7.04 25.19
N GLY A 118 -9.17 5.92 24.74
CA GLY A 118 -10.57 5.79 24.36
C GLY A 118 -10.81 5.99 22.86
N GLY A 119 -11.90 5.39 22.37
CA GLY A 119 -12.31 5.49 20.96
C GLY A 119 -12.77 6.88 20.54
N GLU A 120 -13.43 7.62 21.44
CA GLU A 120 -13.83 9.02 21.19
C GLU A 120 -12.60 9.90 20.96
N TRP A 121 -11.57 9.77 21.81
CA TRP A 121 -10.31 10.49 21.61
C TRP A 121 -9.70 10.20 20.23
N TRP A 122 -9.70 8.93 19.79
CA TRP A 122 -9.18 8.57 18.46
C TRP A 122 -10.00 9.18 17.32
N GLN A 123 -11.32 9.21 17.45
CA GLN A 123 -12.21 9.85 16.47
C GLN A 123 -11.91 11.34 16.34
N ASP A 124 -11.63 12.02 17.46
CA ASP A 124 -11.32 13.45 17.50
C ASP A 124 -9.91 13.80 16.95
N GLN A 125 -9.07 12.81 16.61
CA GLN A 125 -7.72 13.08 16.09
C GLN A 125 -7.69 13.38 14.59
N GLY A 126 -8.73 13.04 13.83
CA GLY A 126 -8.79 13.30 12.40
C GLY A 126 -9.24 14.72 12.05
N VAL A 127 -9.19 15.04 10.76
CA VAL A 127 -9.69 16.32 10.21
C VAL A 127 -10.84 16.03 9.25
N GLY A 128 -11.93 16.81 9.36
CA GLY A 128 -13.10 16.64 8.50
C GLY A 128 -13.81 15.29 8.73
N GLU A 129 -13.93 14.48 7.68
CA GLU A 129 -14.45 13.11 7.75
C GLU A 129 -13.36 12.07 8.13
N GLY A 130 -12.10 12.49 8.23
CA GLY A 130 -10.98 11.64 8.65
C GLY A 130 -11.09 11.20 10.10
N VAL A 131 -10.63 9.98 10.39
CA VAL A 131 -10.65 9.39 11.75
C VAL A 131 -9.25 8.92 12.12
N GLY A 132 -8.77 9.37 13.29
CA GLY A 132 -7.49 8.94 13.82
C GLY A 132 -6.26 9.62 13.22
N LEU A 133 -5.11 9.03 13.52
CA LEU A 133 -3.82 9.44 12.99
C LEU A 133 -3.36 8.47 11.88
N LYS A 134 -2.56 8.98 10.95
CA LYS A 134 -1.97 8.20 9.86
C LYS A 134 -0.49 8.54 9.71
N PHE A 135 0.32 7.53 9.51
CA PHE A 135 1.70 7.70 9.05
C PHE A 135 1.72 7.82 7.54
N PHE A 136 2.17 8.98 7.04
CA PHE A 136 2.41 9.22 5.63
C PHE A 136 3.91 9.22 5.34
N ALA A 137 4.36 8.35 4.45
CA ALA A 137 5.74 8.34 3.97
C ALA A 137 5.80 9.19 2.70
N ILE A 138 6.32 10.41 2.80
CA ILE A 138 6.45 11.33 1.65
C ILE A 138 7.84 11.25 1.04
N SER A 139 7.90 11.14 -0.29
CA SER A 139 9.12 10.93 -1.07
C SER A 139 9.01 11.57 -2.46
N GLY A 140 10.05 11.43 -3.28
CA GLY A 140 10.12 12.04 -4.61
C GLY A 140 10.81 13.41 -4.58
N ASP A 141 10.28 14.37 -5.35
CA ASP A 141 10.83 15.72 -5.47
C ASP A 141 10.44 16.60 -4.27
N ILE A 142 10.91 16.23 -3.07
CA ILE A 142 10.59 16.89 -1.80
C ILE A 142 11.87 17.21 -1.01
N VAL A 143 11.91 18.33 -0.29
CA VAL A 143 13.11 18.79 0.43
C VAL A 143 13.45 17.91 1.63
N ARG A 144 12.45 17.46 2.39
CA ARG A 144 12.63 16.59 3.58
C ARG A 144 11.77 15.33 3.45
N PRO A 145 12.23 14.32 2.69
CA PRO A 145 11.54 13.03 2.62
C PRO A 145 11.63 12.32 3.98
N ASP A 146 10.49 11.94 4.54
CA ASP A 146 10.39 11.28 5.85
C ASP A 146 9.00 10.61 6.02
N VAL A 147 8.79 9.98 7.17
CA VAL A 147 7.49 9.49 7.62
C VAL A 147 6.89 10.45 8.64
N TYR A 148 5.78 11.09 8.28
CA TYR A 148 5.06 12.05 9.12
C TYR A 148 3.82 11.40 9.71
N CYS A 149 3.68 11.44 11.04
CA CYS A 149 2.44 11.08 11.73
C CYS A 149 1.55 12.31 11.83
N VAL A 150 0.46 12.34 11.05
CA VAL A 150 -0.46 13.48 10.98
C VAL A 150 -1.92 13.01 11.11
N PRO A 151 -2.87 13.90 11.43
CA PRO A 151 -4.29 13.59 11.36
C PRO A 151 -4.70 13.00 10.01
N MET A 152 -5.52 11.94 10.04
CA MET A 152 -6.21 11.46 8.83
C MET A 152 -7.08 12.60 8.27
N GLY A 153 -7.04 12.82 6.95
CA GLY A 153 -7.72 13.95 6.31
C GLY A 153 -6.85 15.21 6.13
N THR A 154 -5.61 15.22 6.63
CA THR A 154 -4.60 16.22 6.23
C THR A 154 -4.48 16.25 4.70
N THR A 155 -4.43 17.43 4.10
CA THR A 155 -4.36 17.57 2.63
C THR A 155 -2.95 17.30 2.09
N ALA A 156 -2.84 17.02 0.79
CA ALA A 156 -1.54 16.86 0.14
C ALA A 156 -0.71 18.15 0.23
N ARG A 157 -1.34 19.32 0.13
CA ARG A 157 -0.69 20.63 0.31
C ARG A 157 -0.01 20.74 1.68
N GLU A 158 -0.76 20.51 2.75
CA GLU A 158 -0.26 20.62 4.12
C GLU A 158 0.89 19.64 4.37
N LEU A 159 0.79 18.41 3.85
CA LEU A 159 1.85 17.41 3.99
C LEU A 159 3.12 17.80 3.23
N ILE A 160 2.99 18.34 2.01
CA ILE A 160 4.13 18.84 1.21
C ILE A 160 4.80 20.03 1.92
N GLU A 161 4.02 20.96 2.46
CA GLU A 161 4.53 22.11 3.23
C GLU A 161 5.28 21.65 4.49
N LEU A 162 4.74 20.66 5.22
CA LEU A 162 5.40 20.06 6.39
C LEU A 162 6.76 19.44 6.02
N ALA A 163 6.81 18.77 4.86
CA ALA A 163 8.03 18.19 4.29
C ALA A 163 8.97 19.22 3.64
N GLY A 164 8.64 20.51 3.72
CA GLY A 164 9.51 21.61 3.28
C GLY A 164 9.35 22.04 1.84
N GLY A 165 8.28 21.59 1.17
CA GLY A 165 8.00 21.91 -0.22
C GLY A 165 8.90 21.14 -1.20
N LEU A 166 8.76 21.49 -2.47
CA LEU A 166 9.62 21.00 -3.54
C LEU A 166 10.99 21.73 -3.51
N PRO A 167 12.06 21.12 -4.03
CA PRO A 167 13.33 21.80 -4.23
C PRO A 167 13.20 23.11 -5.03
N GLU A 168 14.10 24.06 -4.76
CA GLU A 168 14.08 25.37 -5.42
C GLU A 168 14.16 25.23 -6.95
N GLY A 169 13.23 25.90 -7.65
CA GLY A 169 13.15 25.89 -9.12
C GLY A 169 12.38 24.71 -9.72
N LEU A 170 11.79 23.83 -8.89
CA LEU A 170 10.83 22.81 -9.32
C LEU A 170 9.40 23.24 -9.01
N GLU A 171 8.51 23.05 -9.98
CA GLU A 171 7.07 23.18 -9.78
C GLU A 171 6.41 21.80 -9.68
N LEU A 172 5.33 21.70 -8.90
CA LEU A 172 4.59 20.45 -8.78
C LEU A 172 3.92 20.10 -10.10
N GLN A 173 4.22 18.92 -10.62
CA GLN A 173 3.57 18.39 -11.82
C GLN A 173 2.48 17.38 -11.48
N ALA A 174 2.76 16.46 -10.55
CA ALA A 174 1.81 15.45 -10.09
C ALA A 174 2.23 14.86 -8.74
N PHE A 175 1.33 14.10 -8.11
CA PHE A 175 1.66 13.28 -6.96
C PHE A 175 0.85 11.98 -6.94
N GLN A 176 1.38 10.93 -6.30
CA GLN A 176 0.65 9.71 -5.98
C GLN A 176 0.34 9.69 -4.48
N PRO A 177 -0.93 9.69 -4.04
CA PRO A 177 -1.28 9.80 -2.62
C PRO A 177 -1.15 8.48 -1.83
N GLY A 178 -1.15 7.32 -2.52
CA GLY A 178 -1.28 6.02 -1.87
C GLY A 178 -0.30 4.95 -2.34
N GLY A 179 0.88 5.39 -2.79
CA GLY A 179 1.95 4.55 -3.32
C GLY A 179 1.71 4.15 -4.77
N ALA A 180 2.48 3.16 -5.23
CA ALA A 180 2.50 2.73 -6.63
C ALA A 180 1.12 2.32 -7.19
N SER A 181 0.19 1.86 -6.34
CA SER A 181 -1.17 1.45 -6.74
C SER A 181 -2.14 2.60 -6.92
N SER A 182 -1.80 3.80 -6.46
CA SER A 182 -2.67 4.98 -6.59
C SER A 182 -2.46 5.68 -7.93
N ASN A 183 -3.53 6.29 -8.43
CA ASN A 183 -3.46 7.10 -9.63
C ASN A 183 -2.73 8.41 -9.34
N PHE A 184 -2.02 8.92 -10.34
CA PHE A 184 -1.42 10.25 -10.27
C PHE A 184 -2.53 11.30 -10.22
N LEU A 185 -2.34 12.30 -9.38
CA LEU A 185 -3.19 13.47 -9.23
C LEU A 185 -2.39 14.72 -9.59
N GLY A 186 -3.03 15.65 -10.32
CA GLY A 186 -2.46 16.94 -10.66
C GLY A 186 -2.56 17.97 -9.53
N PRO A 187 -1.93 19.15 -9.69
CA PRO A 187 -1.93 20.22 -8.67
C PRO A 187 -3.32 20.70 -8.25
N GLU A 188 -4.33 20.55 -9.11
CA GLU A 188 -5.72 20.89 -8.84
C GLU A 188 -6.34 20.07 -7.70
N HIS A 189 -5.73 18.94 -7.32
CA HIS A 189 -6.18 18.06 -6.24
C HIS A 189 -5.39 18.24 -4.93
N LEU A 190 -4.55 19.25 -4.82
CA LEU A 190 -3.69 19.46 -3.63
C LEU A 190 -4.48 19.63 -2.32
N ASP A 191 -5.68 20.19 -2.41
CA ASP A 191 -6.56 20.46 -1.28
C ASP A 191 -7.56 19.33 -1.01
N VAL A 192 -7.46 18.21 -1.75
CA VAL A 192 -8.23 17.00 -1.45
C VAL A 192 -7.69 16.38 -0.15
N PRO A 193 -8.56 16.10 0.84
CA PRO A 193 -8.16 15.41 2.06
C PRO A 193 -7.52 14.05 1.75
N LEU A 194 -6.39 13.74 2.40
CA LEU A 194 -5.79 12.41 2.31
C LEU A 194 -6.55 11.44 3.21
N ASP A 195 -7.71 10.98 2.73
CA ASP A 195 -8.52 9.93 3.32
C ASP A 195 -9.04 8.95 2.24
N PHE A 196 -9.62 7.83 2.67
CA PHE A 196 -10.06 6.77 1.76
C PHE A 196 -11.18 7.19 0.80
N LYS A 197 -12.12 8.03 1.24
CA LYS A 197 -13.31 8.40 0.47
C LYS A 197 -13.03 9.57 -0.45
N ALA A 198 -12.44 10.65 0.08
CA ALA A 198 -12.12 11.84 -0.69
C ALA A 198 -11.18 11.53 -1.87
N LEU A 199 -10.20 10.65 -1.67
CA LEU A 199 -9.32 10.21 -2.76
C LEU A 199 -10.03 9.30 -3.78
N ALA A 200 -10.99 8.48 -3.34
CA ALA A 200 -11.78 7.67 -4.26
C ALA A 200 -12.70 8.52 -5.15
N ASP A 201 -13.25 9.62 -4.62
CA ASP A 201 -14.11 10.54 -5.35
C ASP A 201 -13.38 11.29 -6.48
N VAL A 202 -12.05 11.33 -6.45
CA VAL A 202 -11.18 11.88 -7.50
C VAL A 202 -10.42 10.79 -8.28
N ASP A 203 -11.00 9.60 -8.37
CA ASP A 203 -10.45 8.45 -9.09
C ASP A 203 -9.02 8.05 -8.65
N SER A 204 -8.69 8.16 -7.37
CA SER A 204 -7.43 7.68 -6.79
C SER A 204 -7.67 6.89 -5.50
N MET A 205 -6.64 6.66 -4.69
CA MET A 205 -6.76 5.91 -3.44
C MET A 205 -5.66 6.26 -2.44
N LEU A 206 -5.99 6.16 -1.15
CA LEU A 206 -5.04 6.39 -0.04
C LEU A 206 -3.97 5.30 0.08
N GLY A 207 -4.30 4.05 -0.30
CA GLY A 207 -3.39 2.92 -0.19
C GLY A 207 -2.69 2.82 1.17
N SER A 208 -1.36 2.75 1.17
CA SER A 208 -0.54 2.68 2.38
C SER A 208 -0.21 4.05 3.00
N GLY A 209 -0.58 5.17 2.36
CA GLY A 209 -0.10 6.51 2.71
C GLY A 209 1.33 6.78 2.26
N ALA A 210 1.83 6.07 1.25
CA ALA A 210 3.12 6.37 0.62
C ALA A 210 2.94 7.46 -0.45
N VAL A 211 3.20 8.72 -0.10
CA VAL A 211 3.05 9.86 -1.00
C VAL A 211 4.32 10.02 -1.84
N VAL A 212 4.17 10.10 -3.16
CA VAL A 212 5.28 10.36 -4.09
C VAL A 212 4.99 11.67 -4.82
N VAL A 213 5.82 12.69 -4.57
CA VAL A 213 5.73 14.02 -5.19
C VAL A 213 6.60 14.06 -6.44
N ILE A 214 6.09 14.62 -7.54
CA ILE A 214 6.80 14.68 -8.82
C ILE A 214 6.80 16.11 -9.35
N GLY A 215 8.00 16.61 -9.61
CA GLY A 215 8.25 17.91 -10.20
C GLY A 215 8.10 17.92 -11.72
N ASP A 216 8.05 19.13 -12.28
CA ASP A 216 7.88 19.44 -13.70
C ASP A 216 9.03 19.01 -14.63
N GLN A 217 10.17 18.60 -14.07
CA GLN A 217 11.31 18.08 -14.84
C GLN A 217 11.26 16.57 -15.11
N THR A 218 10.25 15.87 -14.58
CA THR A 218 10.09 14.42 -14.77
C THR A 218 9.10 14.13 -15.89
N ASP A 219 9.47 13.23 -16.81
CA ASP A 219 8.53 12.67 -17.79
C ASP A 219 7.52 11.74 -17.07
N LEU A 220 6.27 12.22 -16.92
CA LEU A 220 5.21 11.45 -16.26
C LEU A 220 4.86 10.14 -16.99
N LEU A 221 4.94 10.10 -18.32
CA LEU A 221 4.67 8.88 -19.07
C LEU A 221 5.75 7.83 -18.78
N ALA A 222 7.02 8.26 -18.70
CA ALA A 222 8.12 7.40 -18.28
C ALA A 222 7.96 6.94 -16.82
N ALA A 223 7.56 7.83 -15.91
CA ALA A 223 7.31 7.51 -14.51
C ALA A 223 6.19 6.48 -14.35
N ALA A 224 5.03 6.68 -14.99
CA ALA A 224 3.93 5.73 -14.96
C ALA A 224 4.26 4.39 -15.64
N THR A 225 5.04 4.42 -16.73
CA THR A 225 5.53 3.20 -17.39
C THR A 225 6.47 2.42 -16.47
N ASN A 226 7.28 3.11 -15.66
CA ASN A 226 8.11 2.48 -14.64
C ASN A 226 7.27 1.85 -13.52
N VAL A 227 6.18 2.49 -13.09
CA VAL A 227 5.22 1.89 -12.14
C VAL A 227 4.57 0.63 -12.72
N LEU A 228 4.16 0.66 -13.99
CA LEU A 228 3.65 -0.54 -14.66
C LEU A 228 4.71 -1.65 -14.75
N ARG A 229 5.98 -1.28 -15.01
CA ARG A 229 7.11 -2.22 -15.01
C ARG A 229 7.26 -2.93 -13.67
N PHE A 230 7.09 -2.19 -12.57
CA PHE A 230 7.08 -2.74 -11.22
C PHE A 230 5.97 -3.79 -11.08
N PHE A 231 4.71 -3.44 -11.36
CA PHE A 231 3.61 -4.41 -11.27
C PHE A 231 3.77 -5.64 -12.18
N ARG A 232 4.30 -5.44 -13.38
CA ARG A 232 4.63 -6.54 -14.31
C ARG A 232 5.65 -7.51 -13.70
N ASN A 233 6.69 -6.99 -13.04
CA ASN A 233 7.73 -7.81 -12.40
C ASN A 233 7.21 -8.49 -11.13
N GLU A 234 6.34 -7.81 -10.39
CA GLU A 234 5.79 -8.28 -9.11
C GLU A 234 4.55 -9.15 -9.25
N SER A 235 4.06 -9.36 -10.46
CA SER A 235 2.94 -10.26 -10.74
C SER A 235 3.32 -11.71 -10.42
N CYS A 236 2.55 -12.38 -9.54
CA CYS A 236 2.70 -13.82 -9.25
C CYS A 236 2.50 -14.73 -10.48
N GLY A 237 1.82 -14.22 -11.51
CA GLY A 237 1.63 -14.93 -12.79
C GLY A 237 0.35 -15.77 -12.87
N LYS A 238 -0.44 -15.85 -11.81
CA LYS A 238 -1.64 -16.72 -11.73
C LYS A 238 -2.70 -16.39 -12.78
N CYS A 239 -3.09 -15.12 -12.92
CA CYS A 239 -4.12 -14.70 -13.87
C CYS A 239 -3.51 -14.20 -15.18
N VAL A 240 -4.04 -14.69 -16.30
CA VAL A 240 -3.60 -14.32 -17.66
C VAL A 240 -3.69 -12.81 -17.92
N PRO A 241 -4.78 -12.11 -17.54
CA PRO A 241 -4.90 -10.66 -17.71
C PRO A 241 -3.73 -9.90 -17.09
N CYS A 242 -3.44 -10.12 -15.81
CA CYS A 242 -2.30 -9.49 -15.14
C CYS A 242 -0.97 -9.91 -15.75
N ARG A 243 -0.70 -11.22 -15.89
CA ARG A 243 0.60 -11.73 -16.34
C ARG A 243 0.96 -11.28 -17.76
N VAL A 244 0.02 -11.42 -18.69
CA VAL A 244 0.28 -11.18 -20.12
C VAL A 244 -0.09 -9.75 -20.50
N GLY A 245 -1.18 -9.21 -19.96
CA GLY A 245 -1.66 -7.89 -20.30
C GLY A 245 -0.77 -6.77 -19.78
N SER A 246 -0.23 -6.87 -18.55
CA SER A 246 0.76 -5.89 -18.05
C SER A 246 2.04 -5.88 -18.91
N ASN A 247 2.52 -7.07 -19.31
CA ASN A 247 3.65 -7.21 -20.24
C ASN A 247 3.37 -6.57 -21.60
N LYS A 248 2.18 -6.78 -22.15
CA LYS A 248 1.77 -6.21 -23.44
C LYS A 248 1.68 -4.68 -23.37
N ALA A 249 1.03 -4.14 -22.34
CA ALA A 249 0.91 -2.71 -22.14
C ALA A 249 2.29 -2.07 -21.94
N HIS A 250 3.15 -2.68 -21.11
CA HIS A 250 4.52 -2.20 -20.93
C HIS A 250 5.29 -2.14 -22.26
N ARG A 251 5.21 -3.17 -23.11
CA ARG A 251 5.88 -3.14 -24.43
C ARG A 251 5.39 -2.01 -25.33
N ILE A 252 4.09 -1.75 -25.33
CA ILE A 252 3.51 -0.65 -26.12
C ILE A 252 4.07 0.69 -25.64
N LEU A 253 4.04 0.93 -24.32
CA LEU A 253 4.50 2.19 -23.72
C LEU A 253 6.02 2.39 -23.87
N THR A 254 6.81 1.34 -23.63
CA THR A 254 8.27 1.39 -23.85
C THR A 254 8.60 1.72 -25.30
N ALA A 255 7.90 1.14 -26.27
CA ALA A 255 8.15 1.43 -27.68
C ALA A 255 7.83 2.89 -28.07
N VAL A 256 6.87 3.54 -27.39
CA VAL A 256 6.59 4.97 -27.55
C VAL A 256 7.72 5.81 -26.96
N LEU A 257 8.16 5.49 -25.73
CA LEU A 257 9.25 6.21 -25.06
C LEU A 257 10.59 6.07 -25.80
N GLU A 258 10.93 4.88 -26.30
CA GLU A 258 12.20 4.60 -27.00
C GLU A 258 12.36 5.37 -28.31
N ARG A 259 11.25 5.77 -28.96
CA ARG A 259 11.27 6.62 -30.16
C ARG A 259 11.11 8.11 -29.85
N GLY A 260 11.10 8.50 -28.57
CA GLY A 260 10.92 9.87 -28.12
C GLY A 260 9.48 10.39 -28.24
N GLY A 261 8.49 9.50 -28.25
CA GLY A 261 7.07 9.86 -28.36
C GLY A 261 6.42 10.18 -27.01
N GLY A 262 5.34 10.95 -27.05
CA GLY A 262 4.56 11.38 -25.88
C GLY A 262 3.21 10.68 -25.73
N VAL A 263 2.35 11.22 -24.85
CA VAL A 263 1.02 10.65 -24.53
C VAL A 263 0.04 10.57 -25.71
N ASP A 264 0.22 11.43 -26.71
CA ASP A 264 -0.62 11.46 -27.92
C ASP A 264 -0.32 10.28 -28.86
N GLU A 265 0.84 9.67 -28.71
CA GLU A 265 1.27 8.51 -29.49
C GLU A 265 0.95 7.18 -28.81
N VAL A 266 0.38 7.22 -27.60
CA VAL A 266 -0.02 6.05 -26.84
C VAL A 266 -1.31 5.46 -27.42
N ASP A 267 -1.21 4.20 -27.83
CA ASP A 267 -2.25 3.43 -28.49
C ASP A 267 -3.49 3.20 -27.61
N ASP A 268 -4.69 3.44 -28.15
CA ASP A 268 -6.00 3.24 -27.47
C ASP A 268 -6.24 1.80 -26.98
N ARG A 269 -5.43 0.82 -27.40
CA ARG A 269 -5.43 -0.53 -26.82
C ARG A 269 -5.03 -0.52 -25.34
N ILE A 270 -4.37 0.53 -24.85
CA ILE A 270 -4.02 0.68 -23.43
C ILE A 270 -5.29 0.76 -22.57
N ASP A 271 -6.30 1.53 -22.97
CA ASP A 271 -7.58 1.63 -22.26
C ASP A 271 -8.30 0.26 -22.18
N LYS A 272 -8.32 -0.48 -23.30
CA LYS A 272 -8.90 -1.83 -23.35
C LYS A 272 -8.14 -2.83 -22.48
N LEU A 273 -6.82 -2.69 -22.40
CA LEU A 273 -5.99 -3.53 -21.52
C LEU A 273 -6.25 -3.20 -20.06
N GLU A 274 -6.35 -1.93 -19.70
CA GLU A 274 -6.71 -1.51 -18.34
C GLU A 274 -8.04 -2.11 -17.92
N GLU A 275 -9.08 -1.93 -18.73
CA GLU A 275 -10.42 -2.42 -18.40
C GLU A 275 -10.41 -3.95 -18.21
N THR A 276 -9.71 -4.66 -19.10
CA THR A 276 -9.54 -6.12 -18.99
C THR A 276 -8.84 -6.49 -17.68
N LEU A 277 -7.73 -5.83 -17.34
CA LEU A 277 -6.96 -6.09 -16.12
C LEU A 277 -7.80 -5.81 -14.86
N ARG A 278 -8.48 -4.67 -14.82
CA ARG A 278 -9.34 -4.24 -13.73
C ARG A 278 -10.49 -5.20 -13.47
N LEU A 279 -11.16 -5.68 -14.52
CA LEU A 279 -12.33 -6.54 -14.38
C LEU A 279 -12.00 -8.02 -14.15
N THR A 280 -10.84 -8.49 -14.61
CA THR A 280 -10.57 -9.95 -14.70
C THR A 280 -9.32 -10.42 -13.96
N SER A 281 -8.62 -9.53 -13.25
CA SER A 281 -7.52 -9.92 -12.35
C SER A 281 -8.05 -10.41 -11.00
N ILE A 282 -7.42 -11.47 -10.48
CA ILE A 282 -7.83 -12.14 -9.23
C ILE A 282 -7.64 -11.25 -7.99
N CYS A 283 -6.62 -10.40 -8.00
CA CYS A 283 -6.25 -9.57 -6.84
C CYS A 283 -5.98 -8.12 -7.25
N GLY A 284 -5.87 -7.25 -6.24
CA GLY A 284 -5.65 -5.81 -6.40
C GLY A 284 -4.46 -5.45 -7.28
N LEU A 285 -3.36 -6.22 -7.24
CA LEU A 285 -2.16 -5.95 -8.06
C LEU A 285 -2.51 -5.81 -9.54
N GLY A 286 -3.19 -6.81 -10.10
CA GLY A 286 -3.57 -6.78 -11.51
C GLY A 286 -4.66 -5.75 -11.78
N GLN A 287 -5.55 -5.50 -10.82
CA GLN A 287 -6.66 -4.57 -10.97
C GLN A 287 -6.20 -3.12 -11.08
N VAL A 288 -5.12 -2.75 -10.41
CA VAL A 288 -4.60 -1.37 -10.36
C VAL A 288 -3.38 -1.15 -11.26
N ALA A 289 -2.80 -2.20 -11.84
CA ALA A 289 -1.49 -2.13 -12.52
C ALA A 289 -1.40 -1.06 -13.64
N LEU A 290 -2.51 -0.78 -14.32
CA LEU A 290 -2.58 0.19 -15.42
C LEU A 290 -3.22 1.54 -15.04
N GLY A 291 -3.81 1.64 -13.85
CA GLY A 291 -4.41 2.89 -13.36
C GLY A 291 -3.45 4.09 -13.42
N PRO A 292 -2.21 3.96 -12.91
CA PRO A 292 -1.23 5.05 -12.96
C PRO A 292 -0.96 5.55 -14.39
N VAL A 293 -0.88 4.65 -15.37
CA VAL A 293 -0.70 5.04 -16.78
C VAL A 293 -1.92 5.82 -17.29
N LEU A 294 -3.14 5.32 -17.08
CA LEU A 294 -4.34 6.03 -17.54
C LEU A 294 -4.51 7.39 -16.86
N SER A 295 -4.13 7.51 -15.58
CA SER A 295 -4.16 8.80 -14.90
C SER A 295 -3.21 9.82 -15.54
N VAL A 296 -1.99 9.42 -15.92
CA VAL A 296 -1.06 10.29 -16.66
C VAL A 296 -1.60 10.66 -18.04
N LEU A 297 -2.16 9.70 -18.79
CA LEU A 297 -2.76 9.99 -20.09
C LEU A 297 -3.88 11.04 -19.96
N ARG A 298 -4.72 10.92 -18.93
CA ARG A 298 -5.78 11.92 -18.66
C ARG A 298 -5.20 13.26 -18.27
N LEU A 299 -4.27 13.31 -17.32
CA LEU A 299 -3.63 14.54 -16.87
C LEU A 299 -2.95 15.29 -18.02
N GLN A 300 -2.19 14.61 -18.87
CA GLN A 300 -1.42 15.29 -19.91
C GLN A 300 -2.24 15.59 -21.18
N ARG A 301 -3.28 14.80 -21.51
CA ARG A 301 -4.18 15.11 -22.63
C ARG A 301 -5.12 16.28 -22.35
N THR A 302 -5.51 16.51 -21.09
CA THR A 302 -6.31 17.70 -20.72
C THR A 302 -5.48 18.98 -20.65
N HIS A 303 -4.17 18.87 -20.46
CA HIS A 303 -3.23 20.00 -20.38
C HIS A 303 -2.44 20.24 -21.68
N ALA A 304 -2.77 19.58 -22.78
CA ALA A 304 -2.13 19.83 -24.07
C ALA A 304 -2.41 21.29 -24.50
N PRO A 305 -1.39 22.14 -24.69
CA PRO A 305 -1.60 23.46 -25.27
C PRO A 305 -2.11 23.29 -26.69
N GLY A 306 -3.32 23.81 -26.96
CA GLY A 306 -3.90 23.87 -28.29
C GLY A 306 -3.13 24.76 -29.26
#